data_AF-A0A354GRG5-F1
#
_entry.id   AF-A0A354GRG5-F1
#
_cell.length_a   1.000
_cell.length_b   1.000
_cell.length_c   1.000
_cell.angle_alpha   90.00
_cell.angle_beta   90.00
_cell.angle_gamma   90.00
#
_symmetry.space_group_name_H-M   'P 1'
#
loop_
_entity.id
_entity.type
_entity.pdbx_description
1 polymer ?
#
loop_
_entity_poly.entity_id
_entity_poly.type
_entity_poly.pdbx_seq_one_letter_code
_entity_poly.pdbx_strand_id
1 'polypeptide(L)'
;MAAEKPYRRLPLRELLTDAGKRARGLSEQISNHLTARAADLRELSRPIRRRSHYPTLLALLNSLQKLFEMQGETDEMADYLMRELDEIREHAKRERLNRK
;
A
#
# COMPACT_ATOMS: atom_id res chain seq x y z
N MET A 1 8.86 16.49 1.20
CA MET A 1 9.59 15.34 0.63
C MET A 1 11.00 15.37 1.20
N ALA A 2 11.23 14.63 2.28
CA ALA A 2 12.51 14.61 2.98
C ALA A 2 13.55 13.89 2.11
N ALA A 3 14.74 14.47 1.99
CA ALA A 3 15.83 14.01 1.15
C ALA A 3 16.10 12.51 1.33
N GLU A 4 15.92 11.73 0.26
CA GLU A 4 16.28 10.32 0.19
C GLU A 4 17.80 10.19 0.36
N LYS A 5 18.23 9.87 1.59
CA LYS A 5 19.62 9.49 1.84
C LYS A 5 19.92 8.27 0.96
N PRO A 6 21.07 8.23 0.28
CA PRO A 6 21.39 7.13 -0.62
C PRO A 6 21.40 5.81 0.18
N TYR A 7 20.48 4.90 -0.15
CA TYR A 7 20.27 3.58 0.46
C TYR A 7 21.57 2.81 0.73
N ARG A 8 22.62 3.07 -0.07
CA ARG A 8 23.96 2.49 0.03
C ARG A 8 24.75 2.77 1.31
N ARG A 9 24.33 3.69 2.20
CA ARG A 9 25.16 4.08 3.37
C ARG A 9 24.65 3.62 4.72
N LEU A 10 23.46 3.01 4.80
CA LEU A 10 22.88 2.58 6.07
C LEU A 10 23.29 1.13 6.38
N PRO A 11 23.56 0.80 7.66
CA PRO A 11 23.79 -0.58 8.06
C PRO A 11 22.55 -1.44 7.81
N LEU A 12 22.77 -2.71 7.45
CA LEU A 12 21.72 -3.64 7.02
C LEU A 12 20.57 -3.77 8.04
N ARG A 13 20.89 -3.64 9.33
CA ARG A 13 19.92 -3.63 10.44
C ARG A 13 18.97 -2.43 10.40
N GLU A 14 19.47 -1.25 10.07
CA GLU A 14 18.65 -0.04 9.95
C GLU A 14 17.75 -0.11 8.73
N LEU A 15 18.26 -0.62 7.60
CA LEU A 15 17.47 -0.86 6.39
C LEU A 15 16.32 -1.85 6.63
N LEU A 16 16.59 -2.98 7.31
CA LEU A 16 15.54 -3.94 7.67
C LEU A 16 14.52 -3.35 8.65
N THR A 17 14.95 -2.46 9.54
CA THR A 17 14.04 -1.81 10.50
C THR A 17 13.13 -0.82 9.79
N ASP A 18 13.63 -0.07 8.80
CA ASP A 18 12.84 0.88 8.02
C ASP A 18 11.85 0.16 7.09
N ALA A 19 12.31 -0.86 6.37
CA ALA A 19 11.45 -1.74 5.56
C ALA A 19 10.35 -2.40 6.41
N GLY A 20 10.67 -2.84 7.63
CA GLY A 20 9.68 -3.40 8.56
C GLY A 20 8.63 -2.38 9.02
N LYS A 21 8.99 -1.11 9.22
CA LYS A 21 8.04 -0.04 9.52
C LYS A 21 7.13 0.25 8.33
N ARG A 22 7.69 0.31 7.12
CA ARG A 22 6.93 0.54 5.88
C ARG A 22 5.96 -0.60 5.58
N ALA A 23 6.39 -1.85 5.79
CA ALA A 23 5.52 -3.01 5.65
C ALA A 23 4.33 -2.97 6.62
N ARG A 24 4.55 -2.55 7.88
CA ARG A 24 3.45 -2.35 8.85
C ARG A 24 2.52 -1.21 8.44
N GLY A 25 3.07 -0.08 8.00
CA GLY A 25 2.28 1.04 7.50
C GLY A 25 1.40 0.65 6.32
N LEU A 26 1.93 -0.10 5.36
CA LEU A 26 1.17 -0.63 4.23
C LEU A 26 0.06 -1.60 4.69
N SER A 27 0.37 -2.49 5.63
CA SER A 27 -0.63 -3.39 6.21
C SER A 27 -1.76 -2.63 6.93
N GLU A 28 -1.44 -1.58 7.69
CA GLU A 28 -2.42 -0.75 8.38
C GLU A 28 -3.26 0.06 7.39
N GLN A 29 -2.66 0.57 6.32
CA GLN A 29 -3.37 1.30 5.28
C GLN A 29 -4.38 0.40 4.56
N ILE A 30 -3.97 -0.83 4.20
CA ILE A 30 -4.87 -1.82 3.61
C ILE A 30 -6.00 -2.17 4.58
N SER A 31 -5.67 -2.48 5.85
CA SER A 31 -6.69 -2.89 6.82
C SER A 31 -7.70 -1.79 7.12
N ASN A 32 -7.26 -0.53 7.19
CA ASN A 32 -8.13 0.57 7.61
C ASN A 32 -8.92 1.14 6.42
N HIS A 33 -8.27 1.37 5.29
CA HIS A 33 -8.91 2.06 4.16
C HIS A 33 -9.64 1.11 3.23
N LEU A 34 -9.03 -0.02 2.88
CA LEU A 34 -9.61 -0.95 1.91
C LEU A 34 -10.84 -1.67 2.49
N THR A 35 -10.77 -2.07 3.76
CA THR A 35 -11.89 -2.72 4.46
C THR A 35 -13.10 -1.78 4.63
N ALA A 36 -12.87 -0.51 5.00
CA ALA A 36 -13.92 0.48 5.13
C ALA A 36 -14.61 0.74 3.79
N ARG A 37 -13.84 0.81 2.70
CA ARG A 37 -14.34 1.13 1.36
C ARG A 37 -15.03 -0.05 0.70
N ALA A 38 -14.58 -1.27 0.98
CA ALA A 38 -15.29 -2.48 0.60
C ALA A 38 -16.64 -2.61 1.32
N ALA A 39 -16.73 -2.16 2.59
CA ALA A 39 -17.99 -2.11 3.32
C ALA A 39 -18.98 -1.10 2.70
N ASP A 40 -18.52 0.13 2.41
CA ASP A 40 -19.32 1.16 1.73
C ASP A 40 -19.86 0.66 0.38
N LEU A 41 -19.01 0.04 -0.43
CA LEU A 41 -19.39 -0.51 -1.74
C LEU A 41 -20.39 -1.66 -1.60
N ARG A 42 -20.21 -2.52 -0.59
CA ARG A 42 -21.15 -3.60 -0.27
C ARG A 42 -22.51 -3.08 0.15
N GLU A 43 -22.57 -1.95 0.86
CA GLU A 43 -23.84 -1.33 1.23
C GLU A 43 -24.55 -0.69 0.02
N LEU A 44 -23.79 0.00 -0.85
CA LEU A 44 -24.32 0.67 -2.04
C LEU A 44 -24.72 -0.30 -3.16
N SER A 45 -24.07 -1.46 -3.25
CA SER A 45 -24.39 -2.52 -4.22
C SER A 45 -25.56 -3.41 -3.79
N ARG A 46 -25.98 -3.35 -2.52
CA ARG A 46 -27.15 -4.11 -2.08
C ARG A 46 -28.42 -3.50 -2.70
N PRO A 47 -29.35 -4.34 -3.19
CA PRO A 47 -30.64 -3.88 -3.66
C PRO A 47 -31.50 -3.43 -2.47
N ILE A 48 -31.30 -2.20 -2.01
CA ILE A 48 -32.16 -1.59 -1.00
C ILE A 48 -33.38 -1.04 -1.74
N ARG A 49 -34.59 -1.37 -1.25
CA ARG A 49 -35.84 -0.70 -1.65
C ARG A 49 -35.81 0.77 -1.19
N ARG A 50 -35.01 1.62 -1.85
CA ARG A 50 -35.03 3.08 -1.64
C ARG A 50 -35.85 3.75 -2.74
N ARG A 51 -36.59 4.78 -2.33
CA ARG A 51 -37.59 5.53 -3.11
C ARG A 51 -37.01 6.25 -4.35
N SER A 52 -35.68 6.38 -4.46
CA SER A 52 -34.97 7.04 -5.57
C SER A 52 -33.72 6.24 -6.01
N HIS A 53 -33.74 5.72 -7.24
CA HIS A 53 -32.66 4.90 -7.81
C HIS A 53 -31.42 5.73 -8.23
N TYR A 54 -31.62 6.95 -8.72
CA TYR A 54 -30.58 7.79 -9.31
C TYR A 54 -29.44 8.21 -8.36
N PRO A 55 -29.68 8.66 -7.11
CA PRO A 55 -28.60 9.03 -6.18
C PRO A 55 -27.75 7.83 -5.74
N THR A 56 -28.29 6.61 -5.82
CA THR A 56 -27.56 5.37 -5.45
C THR A 56 -26.53 4.98 -6.50
N LEU A 57 -26.82 5.19 -7.80
CA LEU A 57 -25.88 4.90 -8.89
C LEU A 57 -24.69 5.85 -8.92
N LEU A 58 -24.91 7.15 -8.69
CA LEU A 58 -23.82 8.13 -8.58
C LEU A 58 -22.95 7.86 -7.35
N ALA A 59 -23.56 7.51 -6.21
CA ALA A 59 -22.81 7.12 -5.01
C ALA A 59 -21.95 5.87 -5.26
N LEU A 60 -22.50 4.88 -5.97
CA LEU A 60 -21.78 3.67 -6.35
C LEU A 60 -20.58 3.99 -7.27
N LEU A 61 -20.79 4.80 -8.32
CA LEU A 61 -19.72 5.22 -9.22
C LEU A 61 -18.58 5.93 -8.47
N ASN A 62 -18.94 6.88 -7.60
CA ASN A 62 -17.96 7.60 -6.79
C ASN A 62 -17.22 6.67 -5.83
N SER A 63 -17.90 5.66 -5.26
CA SER A 63 -17.26 4.67 -4.38
C SER A 63 -16.29 3.77 -5.14
N LEU A 64 -16.63 3.39 -6.38
CA LEU A 64 -15.76 2.62 -7.27
C LEU A 64 -14.52 3.41 -7.69
N GLN A 65 -14.67 4.67 -8.09
CA GLN A 65 -13.54 5.53 -8.45
C GLN A 65 -12.54 5.64 -7.30
N LYS A 66 -13.04 5.92 -6.08
CA LYS A 66 -12.19 5.97 -4.88
C LYS A 66 -11.50 4.65 -4.57
N LEU A 67 -12.15 3.52 -4.84
CA LEU A 67 -11.54 2.19 -4.67
C LEU A 67 -10.35 2.00 -5.62
N PHE A 68 -10.51 2.38 -6.89
CA PHE A 68 -9.43 2.27 -7.88
C PHE A 68 -8.29 3.25 -7.59
N GLU A 69 -8.58 4.46 -7.14
CA GLU A 69 -7.55 5.43 -6.72
C GLU A 69 -6.70 4.85 -5.59
N MET A 70 -7.32 4.31 -4.52
CA MET A 70 -6.56 3.70 -3.43
C MET A 70 -5.84 2.41 -3.85
N GLN A 71 -6.40 1.65 -4.80
CA GLN A 71 -5.69 0.50 -5.35
C GLN A 71 -4.38 0.96 -6.00
N GLY A 72 -4.42 2.01 -6.83
CA GLY A 72 -3.22 2.58 -7.45
C GLY A 72 -2.19 3.04 -6.41
N GLU A 73 -2.63 3.78 -5.39
CA GLU A 73 -1.74 4.21 -4.30
C GLU A 73 -1.13 3.03 -3.54
N THR A 74 -1.90 1.97 -3.30
CA THR A 74 -1.43 0.77 -2.59
C THR A 74 -0.43 0.00 -3.44
N ASP A 75 -0.69 -0.14 -4.74
CA ASP A 75 0.20 -0.79 -5.70
C ASP A 75 1.55 -0.05 -5.79
N GLU A 76 1.52 1.28 -5.86
CA GLU A 76 2.75 2.10 -5.86
C GLU A 76 3.59 1.91 -4.58
N MET A 77 2.95 1.87 -3.41
CA MET A 77 3.64 1.63 -2.15
C MET A 77 4.19 0.20 -2.04
N ALA A 78 3.44 -0.78 -2.54
CA ALA A 78 3.88 -2.17 -2.59
C ALA A 78 5.10 -2.33 -3.51
N ASP A 79 5.06 -1.75 -4.71
CA ASP A 79 6.16 -1.73 -5.67
C ASP A 79 7.41 -1.09 -5.08
N TYR A 80 7.25 0.03 -4.38
CA TYR A 80 8.37 0.69 -3.70
C TYR A 80 8.99 -0.23 -2.64
N LEU A 81 8.17 -0.85 -1.79
CA LEU A 81 8.64 -1.77 -0.74
C LEU A 81 9.34 -2.99 -1.36
N MET A 82 8.83 -3.53 -2.47
CA MET A 82 9.46 -4.64 -3.18
C MET A 82 10.85 -4.26 -3.68
N ARG A 83 11.01 -3.08 -4.29
CA ARG A 83 12.32 -2.57 -4.74
C ARG A 83 13.29 -2.42 -3.57
N GLU A 84 12.82 -1.84 -2.46
CA GLU A 84 13.62 -1.68 -1.24
C GLU A 84 14.10 -3.03 -0.69
N LEU A 85 13.22 -4.03 -0.62
CA LEU A 85 13.58 -5.38 -0.17
C LEU A 85 14.56 -6.08 -1.10
N ASP A 86 14.43 -5.90 -2.41
CA ASP A 86 15.37 -6.42 -3.40
C ASP A 86 16.75 -5.77 -3.26
N GLU A 87 16.82 -4.45 -3.01
CA GLU A 87 18.07 -3.75 -2.74
C GLU A 87 18.75 -4.26 -1.46
N ILE A 88 17.97 -4.46 -0.39
CA ILE A 88 18.47 -5.03 0.87
C ILE A 88 19.02 -6.44 0.63
N ARG A 89 18.33 -7.26 -0.16
CA ARG A 89 18.76 -8.61 -0.51
C ARG A 89 20.09 -8.59 -1.27
N GLU A 90 20.23 -7.71 -2.26
CA GLU A 90 21.48 -7.58 -3.01
C GLU A 90 22.62 -7.03 -2.14
N HIS A 91 22.34 -6.10 -1.24
CA HIS A 91 23.31 -5.63 -0.25
C HIS A 91 23.79 -6.78 0.66
N ALA A 92 22.88 -7.61 1.16
CA ALA A 92 23.19 -8.78 1.98
C ALA A 92 24.04 -9.81 1.23
N LYS A 93 23.74 -10.07 -0.05
CA LYS A 93 24.54 -10.96 -0.89
C LYS A 93 25.98 -10.46 -1.06
N ARG A 94 26.16 -9.15 -1.32
CA ARG A 94 27.49 -8.54 -1.46
C ARG A 94 28.30 -8.63 -0.17
N GLU A 95 27.70 -8.30 0.97
CA GLU A 95 28.38 -8.44 2.26
C GLU A 95 28.79 -9.89 2.54
N ARG A 96 27.95 -10.87 2.19
CA ARG A 96 28.26 -12.29 2.37
C ARG A 96 29.44 -12.74 1.49
N LEU A 97 29.51 -12.26 0.25
CA LEU A 97 30.62 -12.56 -0.65
C LEU A 97 31.93 -11.94 -0.16
N ASN A 98 31.90 -10.70 0.36
CA ASN A 98 33.09 -10.02 0.88
C ASN A 98 33.61 -10.59 2.21
N ARG A 99 32.80 -11.39 2.92
CA ARG A 99 33.20 -12.07 4.18
C ARG A 99 33.78 -13.47 3.96
N LYS A 100 33.69 -14.01 2.73
CA LYS A 100 34.31 -15.29 2.35
C LYS A 100 35.64 -15.05 1.67
#